data_AF-A0AAW6DAA4-F1
#
_entry.id   AF-A0AAW6DAA4-F1
#
_cell.length_a   1.000
_cell.length_b   1.000
_cell.length_c   1.000
_cell.angle_alpha   90.00
_cell.angle_beta   90.00
_cell.angle_gamma   90.00
#
_symmetry.space_group_name_H-M   'P 1'
#
loop_
_entity.id
_entity.type
_entity.pdbx_description
1 polymer ?
#
loop_
_entity_poly.entity_id
_entity_poly.type
_entity_poly.pdbx_seq_one_letter_code
_entity_poly.pdbx_strand_id
1 'polypeptide(L)'
;MSQSDLDEDKPDSDDPKDYEDESAIYNWTEEDFENLKPKADTLRSIIKSHGKGNYVEMESSGLKVRSDRGDGNEYSDFSFVKDEKGRFVYDSGIATYPLDGVTEVDNYSSNWTEERISSLRTKDQDYLGPATSLSEVVREHSQAKRSWRSINVHSSGIIHKSVDLDYTDQNSPIEKAQLLRLSFEYNEKKKDYYLSYNSVARRY
;
A
#
# COMPACT_ATOMS: atom_id res chain seq x y z
N MET A 1 19.10 25.88 -16.23
CA MET A 1 18.40 25.54 -17.49
C MET A 1 16.98 26.05 -17.36
N SER A 2 16.50 26.79 -18.35
CA SER A 2 15.22 27.52 -18.32
C SER A 2 14.02 26.58 -18.36
N GLN A 3 13.10 26.80 -17.43
CA GLN A 3 11.88 26.05 -17.16
C GLN A 3 10.73 26.52 -18.07
N SER A 4 10.92 26.44 -19.38
CA SER A 4 9.95 26.87 -20.38
C SER A 4 9.97 25.91 -21.58
N ASP A 5 8.77 25.43 -21.94
CA ASP A 5 8.42 24.64 -23.15
C ASP A 5 8.26 23.11 -22.99
N LEU A 6 7.66 22.66 -21.88
CA LEU A 6 6.91 21.41 -21.91
C LEU A 6 5.52 21.69 -22.50
N ASP A 7 5.44 21.64 -23.82
CA ASP A 7 4.18 21.64 -24.56
C ASP A 7 3.38 20.38 -24.17
N GLU A 8 2.33 20.56 -23.35
CA GLU A 8 1.51 19.46 -22.79
C GLU A 8 0.75 18.65 -23.85
N ASP A 9 0.72 19.12 -25.10
CA ASP A 9 0.07 18.43 -26.21
C ASP A 9 1.03 17.54 -27.03
N LYS A 10 2.34 17.55 -26.74
CA LYS A 10 3.29 16.66 -27.41
C LYS A 10 3.24 15.23 -26.84
N PRO A 11 3.50 14.20 -27.68
CA PRO A 11 3.64 12.83 -27.20
C PRO A 11 4.80 12.73 -26.22
N ASP A 12 4.68 11.78 -25.29
CA ASP A 12 5.71 11.48 -24.32
C ASP A 12 6.81 10.59 -24.91
N SER A 13 8.02 10.75 -24.37
CA SER A 13 9.17 9.92 -24.69
C SER A 13 8.94 8.51 -24.17
N ASP A 14 9.43 7.51 -24.89
CA ASP A 14 9.41 6.12 -24.42
C ASP A 14 10.66 5.73 -23.64
N ASP A 15 11.60 6.65 -23.40
CA ASP A 15 12.79 6.39 -22.60
C ASP A 15 12.49 6.56 -21.10
N PRO A 16 12.53 5.49 -20.28
CA PRO A 16 12.32 5.58 -18.83
C PRO A 16 13.24 6.58 -18.14
N LYS A 17 14.47 6.77 -18.65
CA LYS A 17 15.46 7.68 -18.05
C LYS A 17 15.05 9.15 -18.13
N ASP A 18 14.11 9.50 -19.01
CA ASP A 18 13.54 10.85 -19.04
C ASP A 18 12.71 11.15 -17.78
N TYR A 19 12.21 10.13 -17.10
CA TYR A 19 11.29 10.23 -15.97
C TYR A 19 11.90 9.76 -14.63
N GLU A 20 13.14 9.27 -14.67
CA GLU A 20 13.85 8.75 -13.50
C GLU A 20 14.83 9.77 -12.91
N ASP A 21 14.89 9.81 -11.59
CA ASP A 21 15.92 10.43 -10.78
C ASP A 21 16.07 9.61 -9.50
N GLU A 22 17.12 8.78 -9.44
CA GLU A 22 17.40 7.91 -8.28
C GLU A 22 17.50 8.71 -6.96
N SER A 23 17.86 10.00 -7.03
CA SER A 23 18.01 10.91 -5.88
C SER A 23 16.74 11.70 -5.54
N ALA A 24 15.63 11.46 -6.23
CA ALA A 24 14.36 12.12 -5.97
C ALA A 24 13.92 11.95 -4.51
N ILE A 25 13.45 13.05 -3.92
CA ILE A 25 12.97 13.06 -2.54
C ILE A 25 11.49 12.68 -2.52
N TYR A 26 11.15 11.67 -1.73
CA TYR A 26 9.75 11.31 -1.49
C TYR A 26 8.98 12.45 -0.83
N ASN A 27 7.92 12.91 -1.49
CA ASN A 27 7.10 14.05 -1.05
C ASN A 27 5.58 13.78 -1.19
N TRP A 28 5.19 12.52 -1.29
CA TRP A 28 3.79 12.12 -1.43
C TRP A 28 3.09 12.07 -0.08
N THR A 29 1.90 12.65 -0.01
CA THR A 29 0.96 12.40 1.09
C THR A 29 -0.14 11.43 0.67
N GLU A 30 -0.83 10.85 1.65
CA GLU A 30 -2.05 10.06 1.39
C GLU A 30 -3.09 10.87 0.60
N GLU A 31 -3.28 12.13 0.94
CA GLU A 31 -4.26 12.99 0.26
C GLU A 31 -3.85 13.24 -1.20
N ASP A 32 -2.58 13.46 -1.48
CA ASP A 32 -2.09 13.61 -2.86
C ASP A 32 -2.38 12.35 -3.67
N PHE A 33 -2.10 11.18 -3.09
CA PHE A 33 -2.28 9.89 -3.74
C PHE A 33 -3.75 9.56 -4.02
N GLU A 34 -4.64 9.84 -3.06
CA GLU A 34 -6.09 9.61 -3.20
C GLU A 34 -6.76 10.56 -4.19
N ASN A 35 -6.20 11.75 -4.37
CA ASN A 35 -6.72 12.75 -5.31
C ASN A 35 -6.31 12.48 -6.76
N LEU A 36 -5.44 11.50 -7.03
CA LEU A 36 -5.07 11.12 -8.38
C LEU A 36 -6.27 10.57 -9.17
N LYS A 37 -6.40 11.03 -10.41
CA LYS A 37 -7.51 10.70 -11.30
C LYS A 37 -7.02 9.85 -12.46
N PRO A 38 -7.36 8.55 -12.47
CA PRO A 38 -7.08 7.68 -13.59
C PRO A 38 -7.57 8.28 -14.92
N LYS A 39 -6.74 8.16 -15.95
CA LYS A 39 -6.95 8.65 -17.32
C LYS A 39 -7.06 10.17 -17.48
N ALA A 40 -6.94 10.94 -16.41
CA ALA A 40 -7.00 12.40 -16.45
C ALA A 40 -5.65 13.04 -16.10
N ASP A 41 -5.02 12.59 -15.00
CA ASP A 41 -3.74 13.15 -14.59
C ASP A 41 -2.62 12.60 -15.48
N THR A 42 -1.75 13.50 -15.96
CA THR A 42 -0.63 13.14 -16.83
C THR A 42 0.62 12.87 -16.01
N LEU A 43 1.53 12.05 -16.53
CA LEU A 43 2.85 11.86 -15.94
C LEU A 43 3.59 13.19 -15.77
N ARG A 44 3.48 14.09 -16.76
CA ARG A 44 4.09 15.43 -16.70
C ARG A 44 3.53 16.28 -15.57
N SER A 45 2.21 16.31 -15.39
CA SER A 45 1.60 17.07 -14.29
C SER A 45 2.00 16.50 -12.93
N ILE A 46 2.10 15.17 -12.82
CA ILE A 46 2.57 14.53 -11.59
C ILE A 46 4.05 14.87 -11.33
N ILE A 47 4.93 14.76 -12.32
CA ILE A 47 6.35 15.11 -12.18
C ILE A 47 6.54 16.59 -11.84
N LYS A 48 5.69 17.47 -12.36
CA LYS A 48 5.73 18.89 -12.03
C LYS A 48 5.41 19.16 -10.55
N SER A 49 4.52 18.37 -9.96
CA SER A 49 4.10 18.52 -8.56
C SER A 49 5.00 17.76 -7.59
N HIS A 50 5.39 16.53 -7.93
CA HIS A 50 6.04 15.59 -7.03
C HIS A 50 7.48 15.25 -7.42
N GLY A 51 7.96 15.71 -8.57
CA GLY A 51 9.26 15.34 -9.11
C GLY A 51 9.25 13.98 -9.83
N LYS A 52 10.42 13.60 -10.31
CA LYS A 52 10.65 12.32 -11.01
C LYS A 52 10.58 11.14 -10.03
N GLY A 53 10.35 9.94 -10.56
CA GLY A 53 10.39 8.72 -9.75
C GLY A 53 11.83 8.25 -9.49
N ASN A 54 12.04 7.54 -8.39
CA ASN A 54 13.32 6.92 -8.06
C ASN A 54 13.66 5.75 -8.98
N TYR A 55 12.65 5.01 -9.43
CA TYR A 55 12.82 3.89 -10.36
C TYR A 55 11.71 3.94 -11.42
N VAL A 56 12.09 3.82 -12.70
CA VAL A 56 11.16 3.85 -13.81
C VAL A 56 11.43 2.72 -14.79
N GLU A 57 10.37 2.02 -15.18
CA GLU A 57 10.44 0.88 -16.10
C GLU A 57 9.36 0.96 -17.16
N MET A 58 9.73 0.69 -18.42
CA MET A 58 8.77 0.54 -19.51
C MET A 58 8.33 -0.93 -19.61
N GLU A 59 7.04 -1.17 -19.53
CA GLU A 59 6.39 -2.46 -19.75
C GLU A 59 5.55 -2.45 -21.03
N SER A 60 5.12 -3.62 -21.49
CA SER A 60 4.17 -3.72 -22.62
C SER A 60 2.84 -3.02 -22.36
N SER A 61 2.44 -2.90 -21.09
CA SER A 61 1.22 -2.25 -20.63
C SER A 61 1.35 -0.73 -20.50
N GLY A 62 2.57 -0.17 -20.53
CA GLY A 62 2.85 1.24 -20.29
C GLY A 62 4.02 1.45 -19.34
N LEU A 63 4.02 2.54 -18.58
CA LEU A 63 5.15 2.93 -17.74
C LEU A 63 4.87 2.63 -16.27
N LYS A 64 5.84 2.03 -15.58
CA LYS A 64 5.86 1.88 -14.13
C LYS A 64 6.80 2.91 -13.53
N VAL A 65 6.36 3.59 -12.47
CA VAL A 65 7.14 4.58 -11.75
C VAL A 65 7.04 4.27 -10.27
N ARG A 66 8.17 4.26 -9.56
CA ARG A 66 8.22 4.13 -8.11
C ARG A 66 8.84 5.38 -7.50
N SER A 67 8.18 5.91 -6.47
CA SER A 67 8.72 6.93 -5.58
C SER A 67 8.92 6.29 -4.21
N ASP A 68 10.12 6.38 -3.65
CA ASP A 68 10.51 5.65 -2.43
C ASP A 68 11.12 6.60 -1.40
N ARG A 69 10.71 6.46 -0.13
CA ARG A 69 11.28 7.23 0.98
C ARG A 69 12.71 6.80 1.32
N GLY A 70 13.11 5.61 0.87
CA GLY A 70 14.44 5.02 1.05
C GLY A 70 14.58 4.13 2.29
N ASP A 71 13.54 4.02 3.11
CA ASP A 71 13.50 3.14 4.29
C ASP A 71 12.86 1.76 4.00
N GLY A 72 12.30 1.58 2.79
CA GLY A 72 11.61 0.37 2.36
C GLY A 72 10.21 0.17 2.95
N ASN A 73 9.74 1.10 3.79
CA ASN A 73 8.46 1.02 4.49
C ASN A 73 7.44 2.03 3.96
N GLU A 74 7.90 3.09 3.30
CA GLU A 74 7.03 4.08 2.65
C GLU A 74 7.43 4.29 1.20
N TYR A 75 6.51 3.96 0.29
CA TYR A 75 6.72 4.11 -1.14
C TYR A 75 5.39 4.15 -1.88
N SER A 76 5.41 4.69 -3.09
CA SER A 76 4.27 4.73 -4.01
C SER A 76 4.69 4.19 -5.37
N ASP A 77 3.99 3.15 -5.82
CA ASP A 77 4.13 2.57 -7.16
C ASP A 77 2.96 3.05 -8.03
N PHE A 78 3.28 3.59 -9.20
CA PHE A 78 2.34 4.14 -10.16
C PHE A 78 2.42 3.38 -11.48
N SER A 79 1.28 3.21 -12.11
CA SER A 79 1.13 2.66 -13.45
C SER A 79 0.54 3.72 -14.36
N PHE A 80 1.14 3.88 -15.52
CA PHE A 80 0.70 4.81 -16.56
C PHE A 80 0.43 4.07 -17.85
N VAL A 81 -0.53 4.54 -18.62
CA VAL A 81 -0.77 4.08 -20.00
C VAL A 81 -0.71 5.26 -20.96
N LYS A 82 -0.56 5.00 -22.25
CA LYS A 82 -0.66 6.05 -23.26
C LYS A 82 -2.12 6.40 -23.60
N ASP A 83 -2.41 7.69 -23.69
CA ASP A 83 -3.63 8.20 -24.30
C ASP A 83 -3.53 8.22 -25.84
N GLU A 84 -4.60 8.65 -26.52
CA GLU A 84 -4.65 8.73 -27.99
C GLU A 84 -3.62 9.71 -28.59
N LYS A 85 -3.11 10.65 -27.78
CA LYS A 85 -2.08 11.60 -28.17
C LYS A 85 -0.67 11.08 -27.89
N GLY A 86 -0.54 9.86 -27.37
CA GLY A 86 0.75 9.25 -27.02
C GLY A 86 1.37 9.79 -25.73
N ARG A 87 0.55 10.36 -24.83
CA ARG A 87 0.99 10.88 -23.52
C ARG A 87 0.72 9.87 -22.43
N PHE A 88 1.61 9.75 -21.46
CA PHE A 88 1.40 8.93 -20.28
C PHE A 88 0.38 9.58 -19.36
N VAL A 89 -0.73 8.88 -19.15
CA VAL A 89 -1.77 9.22 -18.19
C VAL A 89 -1.77 8.19 -17.07
N TYR A 90 -1.96 8.66 -15.84
CA TYR A 90 -2.07 7.82 -14.67
C TYR A 90 -3.18 6.79 -14.88
N ASP A 91 -2.91 5.52 -14.61
CA ASP A 91 -3.88 4.44 -14.71
C ASP A 91 -4.26 3.94 -13.33
N SER A 92 -3.27 3.54 -12.53
CA SER A 92 -3.52 2.93 -11.23
C SER A 92 -2.26 3.02 -10.38
N GLY A 93 -2.40 2.78 -9.09
CA GLY A 93 -1.25 2.83 -8.19
C GLY A 93 -1.51 2.17 -6.85
N ILE A 94 -0.41 1.91 -6.14
CA ILE A 94 -0.41 1.45 -4.77
C ILE A 94 0.55 2.34 -3.97
N ALA A 95 0.08 2.93 -2.88
CA ALA A 95 0.92 3.59 -1.90
C ALA A 95 0.95 2.79 -0.61
N THR A 96 2.14 2.58 -0.07
CA THR A 96 2.38 1.88 1.19
C THR A 96 2.92 2.87 2.21
N TYR A 97 2.37 2.82 3.42
CA TYR A 97 2.71 3.68 4.54
C TYR A 97 2.96 2.85 5.81
N PRO A 98 3.80 3.34 6.73
CA PRO A 98 3.88 2.76 8.07
C PRO A 98 2.52 2.82 8.77
N LEU A 99 2.27 1.86 9.66
CA LEU A 99 1.04 1.79 10.43
C LEU A 99 1.23 2.41 11.82
N ASP A 100 0.42 3.43 12.14
CA ASP A 100 0.41 4.02 13.47
C ASP A 100 -0.16 3.06 14.54
N GLY A 101 0.41 3.13 15.75
CA GLY A 101 -0.07 2.38 16.91
C GLY A 101 0.41 0.92 16.99
N VAL A 102 1.11 0.42 15.96
CA VAL A 102 1.79 -0.87 15.98
C VAL A 102 3.30 -0.65 16.03
N THR A 103 3.96 -1.34 16.95
CA THR A 103 5.42 -1.35 17.04
C THR A 103 5.96 -2.58 16.33
N GLU A 104 6.71 -2.38 15.25
CA GLU A 104 7.46 -3.46 14.61
C GLU A 104 8.63 -3.90 15.48
N VAL A 105 8.75 -5.21 15.70
CA VAL A 105 9.82 -5.81 16.50
C VAL A 105 10.49 -6.95 15.75
N ASP A 106 11.81 -6.86 15.61
CA ASP A 106 12.56 -7.87 14.86
C ASP A 106 12.54 -9.25 15.52
N ASN A 107 12.62 -9.29 16.84
CA ASN A 107 12.55 -10.53 17.63
C ASN A 107 11.16 -10.72 18.21
N TYR A 108 10.14 -10.66 17.34
CA TYR A 108 8.76 -10.88 17.74
C TYR A 108 8.59 -12.24 18.44
N SER A 109 7.98 -12.22 19.61
CA SER A 109 7.59 -13.41 20.36
C SER A 109 6.07 -13.49 20.38
N SER A 110 5.52 -14.59 19.86
CA SER A 110 4.08 -14.73 19.67
C SER A 110 3.35 -14.80 21.00
N ASN A 111 2.47 -13.82 21.24
CA ASN A 111 1.55 -13.82 22.37
C ASN A 111 0.16 -14.37 22.01
N TRP A 112 -0.11 -14.61 20.72
CA TRP A 112 -1.39 -15.11 20.20
C TRP A 112 -1.72 -16.52 20.69
N THR A 113 -2.82 -16.65 21.43
CA THR A 113 -3.37 -17.94 21.87
C THR A 113 -4.29 -18.53 20.81
N GLU A 114 -4.46 -19.86 20.85
CA GLU A 114 -5.45 -20.55 20.02
C GLU A 114 -6.87 -19.99 20.23
N GLU A 115 -7.26 -19.77 21.47
CA GLU A 115 -8.57 -19.20 21.81
C GLU A 115 -8.76 -17.84 21.13
N ARG A 116 -7.75 -16.96 21.22
CA ARG A 116 -7.83 -15.63 20.63
C ARG A 116 -7.90 -15.70 19.11
N ILE A 117 -7.08 -16.52 18.47
CA ILE A 117 -7.12 -16.71 17.01
C ILE A 117 -8.48 -17.25 16.57
N SER A 118 -9.05 -18.18 17.32
CA SER A 118 -10.35 -18.79 17.03
C SER A 118 -11.53 -17.83 17.25
N SER A 119 -11.30 -16.74 18.01
CA SER A 119 -12.29 -15.68 18.22
C SER A 119 -12.32 -14.65 17.09
N LEU A 120 -11.29 -14.58 16.24
CA LEU A 120 -11.24 -13.64 15.11
C LEU A 120 -12.40 -13.89 14.14
N ARG A 121 -13.02 -12.82 13.66
CA ARG A 121 -14.15 -12.85 12.72
C ARG A 121 -13.86 -11.96 11.54
N THR A 122 -13.95 -12.51 10.34
CA THR A 122 -13.87 -11.69 9.12
C THR A 122 -15.19 -10.97 8.86
N LYS A 123 -15.17 -9.93 8.04
CA LYS A 123 -16.37 -9.21 7.58
C LYS A 123 -17.43 -10.12 6.94
N ASP A 124 -17.02 -11.24 6.33
CA ASP A 124 -17.93 -12.20 5.71
C ASP A 124 -18.59 -13.15 6.74
N GLN A 125 -18.16 -13.07 8.00
CA GLN A 125 -18.66 -13.87 9.12
C GLN A 125 -19.54 -13.05 10.06
N ASP A 126 -20.09 -11.92 9.61
CA ASP A 126 -20.94 -11.03 10.42
C ASP A 126 -22.18 -11.74 11.04
N TYR A 127 -22.60 -12.89 10.47
CA TYR A 127 -23.67 -13.73 11.03
C TYR A 127 -23.28 -14.49 12.31
N LEU A 128 -21.98 -14.63 12.61
CA LEU A 128 -21.44 -15.26 13.83
C LEU A 128 -21.14 -14.24 14.93
N GLY A 129 -21.38 -12.95 14.68
CA GLY A 129 -21.01 -11.85 15.55
C GLY A 129 -20.31 -10.73 14.78
N PRO A 130 -19.98 -9.59 15.43
CA PRO A 130 -19.32 -8.48 14.76
C PRO A 130 -17.93 -8.90 14.25
N ALA A 131 -17.59 -8.49 13.03
CA ALA A 131 -16.21 -8.59 12.53
C ALA A 131 -15.20 -7.92 13.46
N THR A 132 -14.03 -8.53 13.58
CA THR A 132 -12.93 -8.02 14.41
C THR A 132 -12.39 -6.73 13.81
N SER A 133 -12.34 -5.65 14.60
CA SER A 133 -11.74 -4.39 14.17
C SER A 133 -10.23 -4.38 14.34
N LEU A 134 -9.54 -3.59 13.52
CA LEU A 134 -8.11 -3.34 13.67
C LEU A 134 -7.80 -2.73 15.04
N SER A 135 -8.64 -1.79 15.48
CA SER A 135 -8.52 -1.13 16.79
C SER A 135 -8.53 -2.12 17.97
N GLU A 136 -9.33 -3.19 17.90
CA GLU A 136 -9.35 -4.26 18.90
C GLU A 136 -8.03 -5.04 18.90
N VAL A 137 -7.54 -5.41 17.72
CA VAL A 137 -6.29 -6.18 17.57
C VAL A 137 -5.09 -5.36 18.02
N VAL A 138 -4.96 -4.10 17.60
CA VAL A 138 -3.83 -3.23 17.98
C VAL A 138 -3.81 -2.97 19.50
N ARG A 139 -4.98 -2.85 20.14
CA ARG A 139 -5.08 -2.69 21.59
C ARG A 139 -4.55 -3.90 22.37
N GLU A 140 -4.73 -5.11 21.83
CA GLU A 140 -4.36 -6.36 22.51
C GLU A 140 -3.00 -6.92 22.07
N HIS A 141 -2.59 -6.61 20.84
CA HIS A 141 -1.41 -7.11 20.15
C HIS A 141 -0.68 -5.96 19.43
N SER A 142 -0.25 -4.96 20.21
CA SER A 142 0.41 -3.74 19.71
C SER A 142 1.81 -3.94 19.14
N GLN A 143 2.40 -5.13 19.27
CA GLN A 143 3.69 -5.48 18.67
C GLN A 143 3.49 -6.51 17.57
N ALA A 144 4.11 -6.28 16.41
CA ALA A 144 4.08 -7.21 15.28
C ALA A 144 5.49 -7.41 14.71
N LYS A 145 5.70 -8.46 13.91
CA LYS A 145 6.96 -8.64 13.19
C LYS A 145 7.07 -7.63 12.05
N ARG A 146 5.95 -7.39 11.34
CA ARG A 146 5.79 -6.34 10.32
C ARG A 146 4.35 -5.85 10.29
N SER A 147 4.16 -4.62 9.85
CA SER A 147 2.88 -3.98 9.67
C SER A 147 2.96 -2.94 8.56
N TRP A 148 2.00 -2.95 7.65
CA TRP A 148 1.93 -1.90 6.65
C TRP A 148 0.49 -1.57 6.33
N ARG A 149 0.29 -0.34 5.90
CA ARG A 149 -0.97 0.16 5.40
C ARG A 149 -0.82 0.45 3.92
N SER A 150 -1.81 0.05 3.13
CA SER A 150 -1.79 0.24 1.69
C SER A 150 -3.04 0.93 1.19
N ILE A 151 -2.86 1.83 0.24
CA ILE A 151 -3.92 2.53 -0.49
C ILE A 151 -3.76 2.14 -1.96
N ASN A 152 -4.80 1.53 -2.53
CA ASN A 152 -4.81 1.06 -3.90
C ASN A 152 -5.84 1.88 -4.67
N VAL A 153 -5.41 2.56 -5.73
CA VAL A 153 -6.30 3.26 -6.66
C VAL A 153 -6.36 2.46 -7.95
N HIS A 154 -7.54 1.94 -8.28
CA HIS A 154 -7.76 1.20 -9.52
C HIS A 154 -7.96 2.13 -10.70
N SER A 155 -7.82 1.57 -11.91
CA SER A 155 -8.09 2.28 -13.17
C SER A 155 -9.52 2.79 -13.33
N SER A 156 -10.47 2.24 -12.56
CA SER A 156 -11.83 2.75 -12.46
C SER A 156 -11.99 3.97 -11.54
N GLY A 157 -10.94 4.38 -10.83
CA GLY A 157 -10.97 5.39 -9.77
C GLY A 157 -11.47 4.87 -8.41
N ILE A 158 -11.77 3.58 -8.29
CA ILE A 158 -12.13 2.97 -7.00
C ILE A 158 -10.88 2.91 -6.12
N ILE A 159 -11.03 3.33 -4.87
CA ILE A 159 -9.98 3.32 -3.85
C ILE A 159 -10.24 2.18 -2.86
N HIS A 160 -9.23 1.35 -2.63
CA HIS A 160 -9.23 0.33 -1.58
C HIS A 160 -8.09 0.60 -0.59
N LYS A 161 -8.46 0.81 0.68
CA LYS A 161 -7.52 0.97 1.79
C LYS A 161 -7.47 -0.33 2.60
N SER A 162 -6.28 -0.77 2.92
CA SER A 162 -6.04 -2.02 3.66
C SER A 162 -4.90 -1.88 4.66
N VAL A 163 -4.92 -2.73 5.67
CA VAL A 163 -3.83 -2.88 6.66
C VAL A 163 -3.49 -4.35 6.75
N ASP A 164 -2.20 -4.67 6.74
CA ASP A 164 -1.70 -6.02 6.93
C ASP A 164 -0.81 -6.07 8.17
N LEU A 165 -0.99 -7.10 8.98
CA LEU A 165 -0.19 -7.40 10.16
C LEU A 165 0.41 -8.80 10.02
N ASP A 166 1.74 -8.89 10.12
CA ASP A 166 2.48 -10.15 10.14
C ASP A 166 3.02 -10.40 11.55
N TYR A 167 2.54 -11.48 12.18
CA TYR A 167 2.95 -11.99 13.48
C TYR A 167 3.72 -13.31 13.31
N THR A 168 4.87 -13.23 12.66
CA THR A 168 5.79 -14.37 12.49
C THR A 168 6.72 -14.51 13.69
N ASP A 169 6.63 -15.64 14.38
CA ASP A 169 7.57 -16.12 15.39
C ASP A 169 7.99 -17.55 15.03
N GLN A 170 9.15 -17.66 14.36
CA GLN A 170 9.64 -18.97 13.93
C GLN A 170 9.90 -19.93 15.08
N ASN A 171 10.11 -19.44 16.30
CA ASN A 171 10.47 -20.19 17.50
C ASN A 171 9.33 -20.27 18.51
N SER A 172 8.10 -20.00 18.08
CA SER A 172 6.93 -20.00 18.97
C SER A 172 6.80 -21.34 19.72
N PRO A 173 6.32 -21.30 20.97
CA PRO A 173 5.82 -22.49 21.67
C PRO A 173 4.69 -23.17 20.87
N ILE A 174 4.44 -24.46 21.14
CA ILE A 174 3.41 -25.24 20.43
C ILE A 174 1.99 -24.70 20.68
N GLU A 175 1.77 -24.05 21.83
CA GLU A 175 0.48 -23.44 22.18
C GLU A 175 0.25 -22.07 21.53
N LYS A 176 1.23 -21.57 20.76
CA LYS A 176 1.23 -20.23 20.14
C LYS A 176 1.32 -20.34 18.62
N ALA A 177 0.79 -19.32 17.93
CA ALA A 177 0.95 -19.24 16.49
C ALA A 177 2.41 -19.03 16.10
N GLN A 178 2.89 -19.83 15.16
CA GLN A 178 4.20 -19.65 14.53
C GLN A 178 4.13 -18.57 13.44
N LEU A 179 3.05 -18.61 12.66
CA LEU A 179 2.75 -17.62 11.64
C LEU A 179 1.28 -17.22 11.82
N LEU A 180 1.02 -15.93 11.96
CA LEU A 180 -0.33 -15.39 11.86
C LEU A 180 -0.28 -14.15 10.98
N ARG A 181 -1.06 -14.14 9.91
CA ARG A 181 -1.26 -12.97 9.06
C ARG A 181 -2.69 -12.52 9.13
N LEU A 182 -2.89 -11.22 9.34
CA LEU A 182 -4.19 -10.59 9.39
C LEU A 182 -4.21 -9.47 8.36
N SER A 183 -5.23 -9.45 7.51
CA SER A 183 -5.49 -8.37 6.56
C SER A 183 -6.83 -7.74 6.89
N PHE A 184 -6.87 -6.41 6.91
CA PHE A 184 -8.03 -5.62 7.23
C PHE A 184 -8.35 -4.70 6.06
N GLU A 185 -9.64 -4.46 5.84
CA GLU A 185 -10.13 -3.50 4.85
C GLU A 185 -10.84 -2.35 5.55
N TYR A 186 -10.65 -1.14 5.01
CA TYR A 186 -11.29 0.06 5.54
C TYR A 186 -12.79 0.05 5.27
N ASN A 187 -13.57 0.38 6.28
CA ASN A 187 -15.02 0.55 6.18
C ASN A 187 -15.38 2.03 6.33
N GLU A 188 -15.74 2.67 5.22
CA GLU A 188 -16.11 4.09 5.17
C GLU A 188 -17.24 4.47 6.15
N LYS A 189 -18.24 3.59 6.33
CA LYS A 189 -19.40 3.88 7.20
C LYS A 189 -19.00 3.86 8.67
N LYS A 190 -18.13 2.94 9.06
CA LYS A 190 -17.69 2.74 10.44
C LYS A 190 -16.43 3.53 10.78
N LYS A 191 -15.73 4.09 9.77
CA LYS A 191 -14.46 4.83 9.89
C LYS A 191 -13.38 4.04 10.63
N ASP A 192 -13.32 2.73 10.37
CA ASP A 192 -12.33 1.82 10.95
C ASP A 192 -12.06 0.67 9.96
N TYR A 193 -10.99 -0.08 10.19
CA TYR A 193 -10.60 -1.27 9.44
C TYR A 193 -11.17 -2.52 10.10
N TYR A 194 -11.66 -3.46 9.29
CA TYR A 194 -12.23 -4.73 9.74
C TYR A 194 -11.54 -5.89 9.05
N LEU A 195 -11.34 -6.97 9.81
CA LEU A 195 -10.65 -8.15 9.32
C LEU A 195 -11.35 -8.68 8.06
N SER A 196 -10.62 -8.75 6.96
CA SER A 196 -11.11 -9.31 5.70
C SER A 196 -10.55 -10.71 5.48
N TYR A 197 -9.34 -10.96 5.95
CA TYR A 197 -8.64 -12.23 5.78
C TYR A 197 -7.72 -12.53 6.96
N ASN A 198 -7.60 -13.81 7.30
CA ASN A 198 -6.60 -14.29 8.23
C ASN A 198 -6.05 -15.65 7.81
N SER A 199 -4.78 -15.90 8.15
CA SER A 199 -4.16 -17.21 7.99
C SER A 199 -3.27 -17.52 9.18
N VAL A 200 -3.24 -18.79 9.58
CA VAL A 200 -2.47 -19.25 10.75
C VAL A 200 -1.72 -20.55 10.42
N ALA A 201 -0.46 -20.61 10.82
CA ALA A 201 0.32 -21.85 10.89
C ALA A 201 0.82 -22.07 12.31
N ARG A 202 0.82 -23.33 12.74
CA ARG A 202 1.27 -23.76 14.05
C ARG A 202 2.28 -24.89 13.90
N ARG A 203 3.15 -25.02 14.89
CA ARG A 203 4.03 -26.18 15.02
C ARG A 203 3.19 -27.41 15.43
N TYR A 204 3.52 -28.55 14.86
CA TYR A 204 2.96 -29.86 15.18
C TYR A 204 3.93 -30.66 16.04
#